data_AF-A0A2P6RZE3-F1
#
_entry.id   AF-A0A2P6RZE3-F1
#
_cell.length_a   1.000
_cell.length_b   1.000
_cell.length_c   1.000
_cell.angle_alpha   90.00
_cell.angle_beta   90.00
_cell.angle_gamma   90.00
#
_symmetry.space_group_name_H-M   'P 1'
#
loop_
_entity.id
_entity.type
_entity.pdbx_description
1 polymer ?
#
loop_
_entity_poly.entity_id
_entity_poly.type
_entity_poly.pdbx_seq_one_letter_code
_entity_poly.pdbx_strand_id
1 'polypeptide(L)'
;MQGAIDRFETEYKSIKKGWDLGAKAKWDEMIKMRIETTQPDGTRTMTDDEICAKVLGVKSGYIKGCGFGPRPAPLRVSHSSINEMSEKNKELQEQLQETQHLVGTQQQKIDAQNEVIQRLEEQAKKFEEFMANFSRQHPSS
;
A
#
# COMPACT_ATOMS: atom_id res chain seq x y z
N MET A 1 -24.54 -32.10 -9.54
CA MET A 1 -23.46 -31.09 -9.46
C MET A 1 -23.59 -30.40 -8.13
N GLN A 2 -22.51 -30.31 -7.34
CA GLN A 2 -22.54 -29.60 -6.06
C GLN A 2 -22.65 -28.08 -6.32
N GLY A 3 -23.61 -27.39 -5.70
CA GLY A 3 -23.82 -25.96 -5.86
C GLY A 3 -22.70 -25.11 -5.25
N ALA A 4 -22.55 -23.86 -5.69
CA ALA A 4 -21.48 -22.97 -5.24
C ALA A 4 -21.43 -22.74 -3.74
N ILE A 5 -22.61 -22.58 -3.14
CA ILE A 5 -22.75 -22.35 -1.69
C ILE A 5 -22.32 -23.59 -0.89
N ASP A 6 -22.56 -24.80 -1.43
CA ASP A 6 -22.17 -26.03 -0.73
C ASP A 6 -20.65 -26.29 -0.87
N ARG A 7 -20.05 -25.86 -1.99
CA ARG A 7 -18.59 -25.80 -2.14
C ARG A 7 -17.97 -24.82 -1.13
N PHE A 8 -18.61 -23.67 -0.93
CA PHE A 8 -18.21 -22.69 0.08
C PHE A 8 -18.27 -23.28 1.50
N GLU A 9 -19.33 -24.00 1.84
CA GLU A 9 -19.39 -24.69 3.15
C GLU A 9 -18.22 -25.66 3.32
N THR A 10 -17.97 -26.52 2.34
CA THR A 10 -16.94 -27.56 2.46
C THR A 10 -15.53 -26.98 2.60
N GLU A 11 -15.24 -25.88 1.90
CA GLU A 11 -13.92 -25.25 1.93
C GLU A 11 -13.67 -24.49 3.24
N TYR A 12 -14.69 -23.78 3.75
CA TYR A 12 -14.53 -22.85 4.87
C TYR A 12 -15.02 -23.40 6.22
N LYS A 13 -15.57 -24.62 6.24
CA LYS A 13 -15.97 -25.34 7.47
C LYS A 13 -15.00 -26.50 7.70
N SER A 14 -14.03 -26.28 8.58
CA SER A 14 -13.15 -27.33 9.05
C SER A 14 -13.89 -28.28 9.99
N ILE A 15 -13.73 -29.59 9.78
CA ILE A 15 -14.27 -30.63 10.67
C ILE A 15 -13.73 -30.49 12.11
N LYS A 16 -12.50 -29.96 12.27
CA LYS A 16 -11.83 -29.85 13.58
C LYS A 16 -11.98 -28.48 14.24
N LYS A 17 -12.02 -27.40 13.45
CA LYS A 17 -11.98 -26.01 13.96
C LYS A 17 -13.28 -25.24 13.74
N GLY A 18 -14.27 -25.83 13.06
CA GLY A 18 -15.50 -25.15 12.67
C GLY A 18 -15.28 -24.16 11.52
N TRP A 19 -16.03 -23.07 11.52
CA TRP A 19 -15.99 -22.07 10.46
C TRP A 19 -14.77 -21.15 10.56
N ASP A 20 -14.17 -20.85 9.40
CA ASP A 20 -13.17 -19.79 9.28
C ASP A 20 -13.74 -18.41 9.68
N LEU A 21 -12.86 -17.51 10.12
CA LEU A 21 -13.24 -16.19 10.65
C LEU A 21 -14.06 -15.40 9.62
N GLY A 22 -15.31 -15.10 9.96
CA GLY A 22 -16.25 -14.37 9.09
C GLY A 22 -16.86 -15.19 7.94
N ALA A 23 -16.48 -16.46 7.78
CA ALA A 23 -17.05 -17.34 6.75
C ALA A 23 -18.48 -17.78 7.09
N LYS A 24 -18.77 -18.03 8.38
CA LYS A 24 -20.11 -18.41 8.84
C LYS A 24 -21.16 -17.35 8.49
N ALA A 25 -20.89 -16.08 8.75
CA ALA A 25 -21.81 -14.99 8.48
C ALA A 25 -22.13 -14.87 6.97
N LYS A 26 -21.12 -15.02 6.12
CA LYS A 26 -21.28 -15.04 4.66
C LYS A 26 -22.08 -16.25 4.19
N TRP A 27 -21.85 -17.43 4.78
CA TRP A 27 -22.65 -18.61 4.47
C TRP A 27 -24.11 -18.46 4.90
N ASP A 28 -24.36 -17.96 6.12
CA ASP A 28 -25.71 -17.69 6.63
C ASP A 28 -26.46 -16.71 5.72
N GLU A 29 -25.77 -15.67 5.22
CA GLU A 29 -26.32 -14.73 4.23
C GLU A 29 -26.65 -15.39 2.90
N MET A 30 -25.76 -16.25 2.36
CA MET A 30 -26.02 -17.02 1.14
C MET A 30 -27.22 -17.95 1.29
N ILE A 31 -27.37 -18.64 2.43
CA ILE A 31 -28.51 -19.53 2.69
C ILE A 31 -29.80 -18.73 2.78
N LYS A 32 -29.79 -17.59 3.46
CA LYS A 32 -30.95 -16.69 3.53
C LYS A 32 -31.39 -16.25 2.13
N MET A 33 -30.45 -15.80 1.30
CA MET A 33 -30.74 -15.41 -0.09
C MET A 33 -31.23 -16.59 -0.94
N ARG A 34 -30.67 -17.79 -0.75
CA ARG A 34 -31.12 -19.01 -1.45
C ARG A 34 -32.58 -19.34 -1.10
N ILE A 35 -32.98 -19.15 0.15
CA ILE A 35 -34.39 -19.34 0.57
C ILE A 35 -35.28 -18.25 -0.03
N GLU A 36 -34.88 -16.98 0.05
CA GLU A 36 -35.65 -15.84 -0.47
C GLU A 36 -35.85 -15.87 -1.99
N THR A 37 -34.88 -16.43 -2.72
CA THR A 37 -34.91 -16.54 -4.19
C THR A 37 -35.54 -17.85 -4.68
N THR A 38 -35.93 -18.74 -3.76
CA THR A 38 -36.70 -19.94 -4.08
C THR A 38 -38.18 -19.64 -3.92
N GLN A 39 -38.93 -19.66 -5.02
CA GLN A 39 -40.37 -19.45 -4.99
C GLN A 39 -41.11 -20.66 -4.37
N PRO A 40 -42.36 -20.50 -3.93
CA PRO A 40 -43.15 -21.60 -3.33
C PRO A 40 -43.40 -22.79 -4.26
N ASP A 41 -43.29 -22.59 -5.58
CA ASP A 41 -43.37 -23.62 -6.63
C ASP A 41 -42.04 -24.38 -6.82
N GLY A 42 -41.00 -24.04 -6.06
CA GLY A 42 -39.66 -24.62 -6.15
C GLY A 42 -38.77 -23.96 -7.22
N THR A 43 -39.27 -22.97 -7.96
CA THR A 43 -38.52 -22.30 -9.01
C THR A 43 -37.55 -21.29 -8.40
N ARG A 44 -36.25 -21.43 -8.68
CA ARG A 44 -35.22 -20.49 -8.23
C ARG A 44 -35.04 -19.35 -9.21
N THR A 45 -35.11 -18.11 -8.72
CA THR A 45 -34.87 -16.89 -9.53
C THR A 45 -33.39 -16.53 -9.62
N MET A 46 -32.56 -17.04 -8.69
CA MET A 46 -31.12 -16.87 -8.70
C MET A 46 -30.42 -18.21 -8.51
N THR A 47 -29.31 -18.38 -9.24
CA THR A 47 -28.41 -19.51 -9.09
C THR A 47 -27.49 -19.33 -7.89
N ASP A 48 -26.95 -20.44 -7.37
CA ASP A 48 -26.01 -20.39 -6.24
C ASP A 48 -24.76 -19.56 -6.57
N ASP A 49 -24.29 -19.56 -7.82
CA ASP A 49 -23.14 -18.76 -8.26
C ASP A 49 -23.46 -17.24 -8.21
N GLU A 50 -24.66 -16.83 -8.62
CA GLU A 50 -25.12 -15.43 -8.54
C GLU A 50 -25.30 -14.97 -7.08
N ILE A 51 -25.82 -15.85 -6.22
CA ILE A 51 -25.93 -15.57 -4.78
C ILE A 51 -24.54 -15.40 -4.17
N CYS A 52 -23.60 -16.31 -4.47
CA CYS A 52 -22.22 -16.18 -4.00
C CYS A 52 -21.56 -14.90 -4.49
N ALA A 53 -21.75 -14.52 -5.76
CA ALA A 53 -21.22 -13.29 -6.33
C ALA A 53 -21.78 -12.04 -5.64
N LYS A 54 -23.07 -12.06 -5.24
CA LYS A 54 -23.72 -10.95 -4.55
C LYS A 54 -23.25 -10.80 -3.10
N VAL A 55 -23.07 -11.89 -2.37
CA VAL A 55 -22.62 -11.89 -0.96
C VAL A 55 -21.12 -11.63 -0.83
N LEU A 56 -20.30 -12.24 -1.69
CA LEU A 56 -18.84 -12.11 -1.62
C LEU A 56 -18.30 -10.92 -2.41
N GLY A 57 -19.11 -10.36 -3.31
CA GLY A 57 -18.70 -9.35 -4.29
C GLY A 57 -17.97 -9.97 -5.49
N VAL A 58 -18.13 -9.33 -6.65
CA VAL A 58 -17.36 -9.66 -7.87
C VAL A 58 -16.03 -8.92 -7.80
N LYS A 59 -15.00 -9.53 -7.21
CA LYS A 59 -13.64 -8.98 -7.23
C LYS A 59 -12.76 -9.86 -8.11
N SER A 60 -12.11 -9.25 -9.10
CA SER A 60 -11.15 -9.94 -9.98
C SER A 60 -9.93 -10.37 -9.16
N GLY A 61 -9.90 -11.62 -8.69
CA GLY A 61 -8.72 -12.25 -8.08
C GLY A 61 -9.00 -13.10 -6.83
N TYR A 62 -8.11 -14.05 -6.55
CA TYR A 62 -8.13 -14.86 -5.32
C TYR A 62 -7.64 -14.02 -4.13
N ILE A 63 -8.52 -13.77 -3.17
CA ILE A 63 -8.17 -13.20 -1.87
C ILE A 63 -8.34 -14.31 -0.83
N LYS A 64 -7.26 -14.65 -0.12
CA LYS A 64 -7.30 -15.64 0.97
C LYS A 64 -8.36 -15.21 2.01
N GLY A 65 -9.42 -15.99 2.14
CA GLY A 65 -10.55 -15.70 3.06
C GLY A 65 -11.66 -14.79 2.51
N CYS A 66 -11.56 -14.31 1.26
CA CYS A 66 -12.51 -13.34 0.68
C CYS A 66 -12.77 -13.50 -0.83
N GLY A 67 -12.38 -14.59 -1.50
CA GLY A 67 -12.46 -14.69 -2.97
C GLY A 67 -13.15 -15.94 -3.50
N PHE A 68 -13.99 -15.75 -4.52
CA PHE A 68 -14.45 -16.77 -5.45
C PHE A 68 -13.38 -16.98 -6.53
N GLY A 69 -13.07 -18.23 -6.89
CA GLY A 69 -12.07 -18.60 -7.89
C GLY A 69 -11.15 -19.75 -7.43
N PRO A 70 -10.51 -20.50 -8.34
CA PRO A 70 -9.62 -21.59 -7.97
C PRO A 70 -8.50 -21.05 -7.07
N ARG A 71 -8.32 -21.68 -5.90
CA ARG A 71 -7.17 -21.40 -5.05
C ARG A 71 -5.91 -21.58 -5.90
N PRO A 72 -5.06 -20.55 -6.08
CA PRO A 72 -3.81 -20.73 -6.79
C PRO A 72 -3.04 -21.85 -6.09
N ALA A 73 -2.43 -22.72 -6.90
CA ALA A 73 -1.56 -23.77 -6.35
C ALA A 73 -0.61 -23.11 -5.35
N PRO A 74 -0.41 -23.70 -4.15
CA PRO A 74 0.49 -23.12 -3.17
C PRO A 74 1.81 -22.85 -3.88
N LEU A 75 2.16 -21.55 -4.00
CA LEU A 75 3.44 -21.17 -4.58
C LEU A 75 4.51 -21.85 -3.72
N ARG A 76 5.12 -22.90 -4.27
CA ARG A 76 6.39 -23.39 -3.75
C ARG A 76 7.42 -22.35 -4.19
N VAL A 77 7.50 -21.26 -3.45
CA VAL A 77 8.65 -20.36 -3.54
C VAL A 77 9.87 -21.24 -3.28
N SER A 78 10.72 -21.38 -4.29
CA SER A 78 11.95 -22.13 -4.13
C SER A 78 12.84 -21.38 -3.15
N HIS A 79 13.69 -22.10 -2.42
CA HIS A 79 14.68 -21.46 -1.55
C HIS A 79 15.59 -20.49 -2.33
N SER A 80 15.81 -20.71 -3.64
CA SER A 80 16.56 -19.77 -4.48
C SER A 80 15.82 -18.45 -4.66
N SER A 81 14.49 -18.46 -4.88
CA SER A 81 13.72 -17.21 -5.00
C SER A 81 13.69 -16.40 -3.71
N ILE A 82 13.70 -17.06 -2.54
CA ILE A 82 13.81 -16.37 -1.24
C ILE A 82 15.20 -15.77 -1.08
N ASN A 83 16.25 -16.51 -1.44
CA ASN A 83 17.63 -16.04 -1.36
C ASN A 83 17.88 -14.85 -2.29
N GLU A 84 17.41 -14.93 -3.54
CA GLU A 84 17.49 -13.83 -4.52
C GLU A 84 16.76 -12.57 -4.04
N MET A 85 15.60 -12.73 -3.40
CA MET A 85 14.88 -11.60 -2.80
C MET A 85 15.63 -11.02 -1.60
N SER A 86 16.24 -11.87 -0.77
CA SER A 86 17.06 -11.45 0.38
C SER A 86 18.27 -10.63 -0.06
N GLU A 87 19.00 -11.12 -1.07
CA GLU A 87 20.17 -10.41 -1.61
C GLU A 87 19.77 -9.05 -2.22
N LYS A 88 18.68 -9.01 -3.00
CA LYS A 88 18.16 -7.73 -3.53
C LYS A 88 17.74 -6.76 -2.44
N ASN A 89 17.13 -7.25 -1.37
CA ASN A 89 16.76 -6.38 -0.24
C ASN A 89 18.00 -5.82 0.47
N LYS A 90 19.05 -6.62 0.60
CA LYS A 90 20.33 -6.16 1.16
C LYS A 90 20.98 -5.09 0.27
N GLU A 91 21.04 -5.33 -1.03
CA GLU A 91 21.58 -4.37 -1.99
C GLU A 91 20.80 -3.04 -1.96
N LEU A 92 19.47 -3.10 -1.93
CA LEU A 92 18.62 -1.91 -1.80
C LEU A 92 18.86 -1.16 -0.48
N GLN A 93 19.12 -1.88 0.62
CA GLN A 93 19.42 -1.27 1.91
C GLN A 93 20.78 -0.56 1.89
N GLU A 94 21.79 -1.14 1.24
CA GLU A 94 23.11 -0.52 1.05
C GLU A 94 23.00 0.75 0.18
N GLN A 95 22.29 0.70 -0.95
CA GLN A 95 22.06 1.86 -1.81
C GLN A 95 21.31 2.99 -1.08
N LEU A 96 20.34 2.63 -0.22
CA LEU A 96 19.61 3.61 0.57
C LEU A 96 20.54 4.32 1.56
N GLN A 97 21.43 3.58 2.23
CA GLN A 97 22.38 4.13 3.18
C GLN A 97 23.41 5.04 2.50
N GLU A 98 23.92 4.64 1.33
CA GLU A 98 24.81 5.48 0.53
C GLU A 98 24.12 6.79 0.11
N THR A 99 22.88 6.69 -0.38
CA THR A 99 22.09 7.85 -0.78
C THR A 99 21.86 8.81 0.39
N GLN A 100 21.53 8.28 1.58
CA GLN A 100 21.36 9.08 2.79
C GLN A 100 22.65 9.81 3.19
N HIS A 101 23.81 9.13 3.12
CA HIS A 101 25.10 9.75 3.42
C HIS A 101 25.43 10.87 2.43
N LEU A 102 25.19 10.64 1.14
CA LEU A 102 25.42 11.65 0.10
C LEU A 102 24.52 12.88 0.30
N VAL A 103 23.24 12.67 0.62
CA VAL A 103 22.29 13.75 0.93
C VAL A 103 22.76 14.54 2.16
N GLY A 104 23.17 13.86 3.23
CA GLY A 104 23.68 14.51 4.44
C GLY A 104 24.92 15.36 4.16
N THR A 105 25.85 14.85 3.35
CA THR A 105 27.05 15.59 2.94
C THR A 105 26.70 16.82 2.10
N GLN A 106 25.74 16.71 1.18
CA GLN A 106 25.27 17.84 0.38
C GLN A 106 24.58 18.89 1.24
N GLN A 107 23.78 18.48 2.23
CA GLN A 107 23.13 19.41 3.16
C GLN A 107 24.16 20.24 3.92
N GLN A 108 25.21 19.61 4.46
CA GLN A 108 26.30 20.32 5.14
C GLN A 108 26.99 21.35 4.23
N LYS A 109 27.17 21.04 2.94
CA LYS A 109 27.74 21.99 1.98
C LYS A 109 26.81 23.17 1.72
N ILE A 110 25.50 22.93 1.61
CA ILE A 110 24.49 23.98 1.44
C ILE A 110 24.49 24.90 2.68
N ASP A 111 24.52 24.33 3.87
CA ASP A 111 24.51 25.10 5.12
C ASP A 111 25.77 25.98 5.22
N ALA A 112 26.95 25.43 4.91
CA ALA A 112 28.19 26.20 4.88
C ALA A 112 28.17 27.32 3.82
N GLN A 113 27.58 27.07 2.64
CA GLN A 113 27.42 28.11 1.61
C GLN A 113 26.47 29.22 2.08
N ASN A 114 25.37 28.86 2.75
CA ASN A 114 24.42 29.83 3.28
C ASN A 114 25.08 30.75 4.32
N GLU A 115 25.95 30.23 5.19
CA GLU A 115 26.71 31.08 6.12
C GLU A 115 27.63 32.07 5.41
N VAL A 116 28.29 31.65 4.33
CA VAL A 116 29.16 32.53 3.53
C VAL A 116 28.33 33.62 2.85
N ILE A 117 27.18 33.27 2.28
CA ILE A 117 26.27 34.22 1.63
C ILE A 117 25.80 35.27 2.65
N GLN A 118 25.36 34.86 3.84
CA GLN A 118 24.92 35.79 4.89
C GLN A 118 26.02 36.78 5.28
N ARG A 119 27.27 36.31 5.43
CA ARG A 119 28.41 37.20 5.72
C ARG A 119 28.67 38.21 4.60
N LEU A 120 28.55 37.78 3.34
CA LEU A 120 28.70 38.67 2.19
C LEU A 120 27.59 39.72 2.12
N GLU A 121 26.35 39.33 2.39
CA GLU A 121 25.20 40.25 2.46
C GLU A 121 25.39 41.30 3.58
N GLU A 122 25.87 40.89 4.76
CA GLU A 122 26.18 41.81 5.85
C GLU A 122 27.31 42.80 5.48
N GLN A 123 28.36 42.33 4.80
CA GLN A 123 29.44 43.20 4.33
C GLN A 123 28.95 44.18 3.26
N ALA A 124 28.13 43.71 2.32
CA ALA A 124 27.53 44.56 1.29
C ALA A 124 26.66 45.66 1.92
N LYS A 125 25.84 45.32 2.94
CA LYS A 125 25.02 46.29 3.66
C LYS A 125 25.86 47.33 4.40
N LYS A 126 26.93 46.93 5.09
CA LYS A 126 27.85 47.86 5.75
C LYS A 126 28.53 48.81 4.75
N PHE A 127 28.89 48.29 3.58
CA PHE A 127 29.47 49.09 2.51
C PHE A 127 28.45 50.09 1.94
N GLU A 128 27.21 49.67 1.71
CA GLU A 128 26.13 50.54 1.26
C GLU A 128 25.86 51.67 2.27
N GLU A 129 25.79 51.35 3.56
CA GLU A 129 25.63 52.33 4.64
C GLU A 129 26.81 53.32 4.68
N PHE A 130 28.04 52.83 4.52
CA PHE A 130 29.23 53.67 4.43
C PHE A 130 29.14 54.65 3.25
N MET A 131 28.80 54.15 2.05
CA MET A 131 28.66 54.98 0.85
C MET A 131 27.54 56.02 1.00
N ALA A 132 26.39 55.64 1.57
CA ALA A 132 25.29 56.54 1.83
C ALA A 132 25.68 57.67 2.80
N ASN A 133 26.45 57.35 3.85
CA ASN A 133 26.95 58.35 4.80
C ASN A 133 27.99 59.29 4.15
N PHE A 134 28.91 58.74 3.36
CA PHE A 134 29.93 59.52 2.64
C PHE A 134 29.28 60.54 1.69
N SER A 135 28.30 60.12 0.89
CA SER A 135 27.57 61.01 -0.04
C SER A 135 26.78 62.12 0.67
N ARG A 136 26.32 61.91 1.90
CA ARG A 136 25.66 62.97 2.70
C ARG A 136 26.63 64.03 3.20
N GLN A 137 27.86 63.65 3.52
CA GLN A 137 28.89 64.57 4.03
C GLN A 137 29.54 65.39 2.92
N HIS A 138 29.60 64.85 1.70
CA HIS A 138 30.11 65.52 0.52
C HIS A 138 29.03 65.55 -0.58
N PRO A 139 27.99 66.38 -0.45
CA PRO A 139 27.01 66.54 -1.51
C PRO A 139 27.71 67.10 -2.76
N SER A 140 27.55 66.42 -3.89
CA SER A 140 28.04 66.94 -5.18
C SER A 140 27.39 68.31 -5.43
N SER A 141 28.22 69.34 -5.65
CA SER A 141 27.79 70.70 -5.98
C SER A 141 27.01 70.78 -7.28
#